data_AF-A0A3C0RZT8-F1
#
_entry.id   AF-A0A3C0RZT8-F1
#
_cell.length_a   1.000
_cell.length_b   1.000
_cell.length_c   1.000
_cell.angle_alpha   90.00
_cell.angle_beta   90.00
_cell.angle_gamma   90.00
#
_symmetry.space_group_name_H-M   'P 1'
#
loop_
_entity.id
_entity.type
_entity.pdbx_description
1 polymer ?
#
loop_
_entity_poly.entity_id
_entity_poly.type
_entity_poly.pdbx_seq_one_letter_code
_entity_poly.pdbx_strand_id
1 'polypeptide(L)'
;MSKIKTILLDNSFVTRLLKSDDEYHKNVVEYYEYFLNNDVAMYLSTIVISEYSVGDDPNNLLSLNSFRILEFDYNDARISGEFFSFLKGETALRESVERKVIINDLKIFAQIKARGLDAFITKDAKAFKQMYTPLRDNGMVGFHYFDLSLPLKELLGTLF
;
A
#
# COMPACT_ATOMS: atom_id res chain seq x y z
N MET A 1 -13.02 -13.80 -6.12
CA MET A 1 -12.15 -13.18 -5.10
C MET A 1 -12.90 -13.10 -3.78
N SER A 2 -12.24 -13.34 -2.65
CA SER A 2 -12.81 -12.92 -1.36
C SER A 2 -13.05 -11.41 -1.42
N LYS A 3 -14.25 -10.97 -1.05
CA LYS A 3 -14.59 -9.54 -1.00
C LYS A 3 -13.65 -8.86 0.02
N ILE A 4 -12.73 -8.02 -0.45
CA ILE A 4 -11.89 -7.20 0.43
C ILE A 4 -12.80 -6.27 1.24
N LYS A 5 -12.50 -6.06 2.52
CA LYS A 5 -13.22 -5.16 3.42
C LYS A 5 -12.36 -4.02 3.92
N THR A 6 -11.05 -4.16 3.80
CA THR A 6 -10.06 -3.20 4.28
C THR A 6 -8.92 -3.08 3.27
N ILE A 7 -8.42 -1.86 3.09
CA ILE A 7 -7.30 -1.60 2.18
C ILE A 7 -6.41 -0.49 2.73
N LEU A 8 -5.10 -0.66 2.62
CA LEU A 8 -4.13 0.42 2.86
C LEU A 8 -3.74 1.07 1.53
N LEU A 9 -3.82 2.40 1.47
CA LEU A 9 -3.48 3.19 0.29
C LEU A 9 -2.05 3.72 0.39
N ASP A 10 -1.27 3.51 -0.65
CA ASP A 10 0.10 4.02 -0.76
C ASP A 10 0.14 5.53 -1.10
N ASN A 11 1.30 6.17 -0.90
CA ASN A 11 1.54 7.56 -1.31
C ASN A 11 1.29 7.75 -2.82
N SER A 12 1.66 6.77 -3.64
CA SER A 12 1.43 6.81 -5.08
C SER A 12 -0.05 6.84 -5.46
N PHE A 13 -0.94 6.30 -4.62
CA PHE A 13 -2.40 6.36 -4.80
C PHE A 13 -2.93 7.75 -4.45
N VAL A 14 -2.66 8.23 -3.23
CA VAL A 14 -3.23 9.50 -2.75
C VAL A 14 -2.72 10.71 -3.54
N THR A 15 -1.45 10.68 -3.96
CA THR A 15 -0.89 11.71 -4.84
C THR A 15 -1.64 11.81 -6.17
N ARG A 16 -2.07 10.67 -6.72
CA ARG A 16 -2.76 10.60 -8.01
C ARG A 16 -4.25 10.89 -7.90
N LEU A 17 -4.85 10.61 -6.76
CA LEU A 17 -6.24 10.96 -6.49
C LEU A 17 -6.44 12.49 -6.59
N LEU A 18 -5.45 13.28 -6.17
CA LEU A 18 -5.52 14.74 -6.12
C LEU A 18 -4.88 15.44 -7.34
N LYS A 19 -4.22 14.70 -8.24
CA LYS A 19 -3.60 15.24 -9.47
C LYS A 19 -4.37 14.80 -10.71
N SER A 20 -5.29 15.64 -11.16
CA SER A 20 -6.18 15.34 -12.30
C SER A 20 -5.46 15.14 -13.64
N ASP A 21 -4.21 15.59 -13.74
CA ASP A 21 -3.36 15.50 -14.92
C ASP A 21 -2.43 14.26 -14.93
N ASP A 22 -2.39 13.46 -13.85
CA ASP A 22 -1.61 12.21 -13.83
C ASP A 22 -2.26 11.14 -14.73
N GLU A 23 -1.41 10.41 -15.47
CA GLU A 23 -1.82 9.37 -16.42
C GLU A 23 -2.73 8.29 -15.79
N TYR A 24 -2.60 8.02 -14.48
CA TYR A 24 -3.38 7.03 -13.75
C TYR A 24 -4.47 7.64 -12.86
N HIS A 25 -4.70 8.96 -12.94
CA HIS A 25 -5.75 9.63 -12.14
C HIS A 25 -7.10 8.93 -12.29
N LYS A 26 -7.50 8.62 -13.52
CA LYS A 26 -8.76 7.94 -13.81
C LYS A 26 -8.88 6.58 -13.10
N ASN A 27 -7.83 5.76 -13.16
CA ASN A 27 -7.83 4.46 -12.46
C ASN A 27 -8.01 4.64 -10.95
N VAL A 28 -7.28 5.60 -10.37
CA VAL A 28 -7.33 5.87 -8.92
C VAL A 28 -8.70 6.37 -8.47
N VAL A 29 -9.35 7.23 -9.27
CA VAL A 29 -10.73 7.67 -9.03
C VAL A 29 -11.69 6.47 -9.08
N GLU A 30 -11.59 5.61 -10.09
CA GLU A 30 -12.43 4.41 -10.20
C GLU A 30 -12.23 3.46 -9.00
N TYR A 31 -10.98 3.24 -8.56
CA TYR A 31 -10.69 2.47 -7.35
C TYR A 31 -11.30 3.11 -6.10
N TYR A 32 -11.13 4.43 -5.94
CA TYR A 32 -11.66 5.18 -4.79
C TYR A 32 -13.19 5.11 -4.73
N GLU A 33 -13.88 5.34 -5.84
CA GLU A 33 -15.33 5.20 -5.96
C GLU A 33 -15.77 3.77 -5.64
N TYR A 34 -15.07 2.77 -6.15
CA TYR A 34 -15.37 1.37 -5.84
C TYR A 34 -15.23 1.06 -4.35
N PHE A 35 -14.18 1.53 -3.69
CA PHE A 35 -13.98 1.32 -2.26
C PHE A 35 -15.08 1.98 -1.42
N LEU A 36 -15.46 3.21 -1.76
CA LEU A 36 -16.59 3.90 -1.12
C LEU A 36 -17.90 3.14 -1.31
N ASN A 37 -18.25 2.78 -2.55
CA ASN A 37 -19.51 2.13 -2.89
C ASN A 37 -19.65 0.70 -2.34
N ASN A 38 -18.54 0.09 -1.93
CA ASN A 38 -18.52 -1.28 -1.41
C ASN A 38 -18.18 -1.36 0.09
N ASP A 39 -18.20 -0.22 0.79
CA ASP A 39 -17.86 -0.10 2.22
C ASP A 39 -16.48 -0.68 2.56
N VAL A 40 -15.51 -0.57 1.64
CA VAL A 40 -14.13 -0.97 1.89
C VAL A 40 -13.49 0.12 2.74
N ALA A 41 -13.12 -0.22 3.98
CA ALA A 41 -12.45 0.71 4.86
C ALA A 41 -11.04 1.04 4.34
N MET A 42 -10.83 2.30 3.96
CA MET A 42 -9.56 2.80 3.46
C MET A 42 -8.69 3.31 4.60
N TYR A 43 -7.45 2.82 4.68
CA TYR A 43 -6.48 3.18 5.69
C TYR A 43 -5.32 3.99 5.09
N LEU A 44 -4.86 4.97 5.85
CA LEU A 44 -3.65 5.74 5.57
C LEU A 44 -2.65 5.56 6.69
N SER A 45 -1.48 5.05 6.35
CA SER A 45 -0.34 5.00 7.28
C SER A 45 0.15 6.42 7.59
N THR A 46 0.56 6.68 8.83
CA THR A 46 1.31 7.90 9.16
C THR A 46 2.62 8.01 8.38
N ILE A 47 3.16 6.91 7.86
CA ILE A 47 4.34 6.90 6.98
C ILE A 47 3.96 7.45 5.60
N VAL A 48 2.84 6.97 5.02
CA VAL A 48 2.30 7.48 3.75
C VAL A 48 1.95 8.96 3.88
N ILE A 49 1.34 9.38 5.00
CA ILE A 49 1.06 10.80 5.28
C ILE A 49 2.37 11.61 5.34
N SER A 50 3.42 11.08 5.97
CA SER A 50 4.73 11.74 6.01
C SER A 50 5.36 11.89 4.63
N GLU A 51 5.19 10.92 3.74
CA GLU A 51 5.70 10.98 2.36
C GLU A 51 4.89 11.95 1.51
N TYR A 52 3.57 11.94 1.64
CA TYR A 52 2.67 12.88 0.97
C TYR A 52 2.96 14.34 1.35
N SER A 53 3.24 14.58 2.63
CA SER A 53 3.56 15.91 3.20
C SER A 53 4.76 16.61 2.56
N VAL A 54 5.59 15.89 1.78
CA VAL A 54 6.70 16.49 1.02
C VAL A 54 6.18 17.24 -0.21
N GLY A 55 5.09 16.76 -0.81
CA GLY A 55 4.54 17.30 -2.05
C GLY A 55 3.35 18.23 -1.87
N ASP A 56 2.56 18.06 -0.80
CA ASP A 56 1.34 18.82 -0.55
C ASP A 56 0.90 18.76 0.93
N ASP A 57 -0.08 19.56 1.34
CA ASP A 57 -0.63 19.56 2.71
C ASP A 57 -1.50 18.31 2.95
N PRO A 58 -1.14 17.43 3.93
CA PRO A 58 -1.96 16.26 4.26
C PRO A 58 -3.39 16.61 4.72
N ASN A 59 -3.66 17.84 5.17
CA ASN A 59 -5.02 18.27 5.50
C ASN A 59 -5.95 18.27 4.27
N ASN A 60 -5.43 18.50 3.06
CA ASN A 60 -6.21 18.39 1.82
C ASN A 60 -6.75 16.96 1.65
N LEU A 61 -5.90 15.97 1.89
CA LEU A 61 -6.26 14.56 1.83
C LEU A 61 -7.26 14.18 2.94
N LEU A 62 -7.02 14.62 4.18
CA LEU A 62 -7.88 14.31 5.33
C LEU A 62 -9.26 14.99 5.23
N SER A 63 -9.38 16.11 4.51
CA SER A 63 -10.66 16.80 4.27
C SER A 63 -11.69 15.93 3.54
N LEU A 64 -11.27 14.87 2.85
CA LEU A 64 -12.15 13.91 2.19
C LEU A 64 -12.96 13.06 3.19
N ASN A 65 -12.59 13.02 4.48
CA ASN A 65 -13.30 12.32 5.56
C ASN A 65 -13.61 10.83 5.28
N SER A 66 -12.82 10.19 4.42
CA SER A 66 -13.03 8.81 3.96
C SER A 66 -11.94 7.84 4.43
N PHE A 67 -10.89 8.35 5.09
CA PHE A 67 -9.72 7.57 5.49
C PHE A 67 -9.64 7.36 6.99
N ARG A 68 -9.15 6.18 7.38
CA ARG A 68 -8.78 5.84 8.76
C ARG A 68 -7.26 5.92 8.91
N ILE A 69 -6.79 6.75 9.84
CA ILE A 69 -5.35 6.89 10.09
C ILE A 69 -4.83 5.66 10.83
N LEU A 70 -3.65 5.20 10.42
CA LEU A 70 -2.95 4.07 11.01
C LEU A 70 -1.58 4.53 11.50
N GLU A 71 -1.45 4.65 12.82
CA GLU A 71 -0.20 4.98 13.49
C GLU A 71 0.79 3.81 13.42
N PHE A 72 2.08 4.13 13.35
CA PHE A 72 3.17 3.16 13.41
C PHE A 72 3.60 2.97 14.87
N ASP A 73 3.28 1.82 15.44
CA ASP A 73 3.49 1.52 16.86
C ASP A 73 4.62 0.50 17.10
N TYR A 74 4.80 0.10 18.37
CA TYR A 74 5.83 -0.87 18.76
C TYR A 74 5.67 -2.25 18.09
N ASN A 75 4.44 -2.75 17.95
CA ASN A 75 4.21 -4.05 17.33
C ASN A 75 4.51 -3.99 15.82
N ASP A 76 4.15 -2.89 15.16
CA ASP A 76 4.52 -2.65 13.77
C ASP A 76 6.05 -2.60 13.61
N ALA A 77 6.75 -1.92 14.53
CA ALA A 77 8.21 -1.86 14.54
C ALA A 77 8.87 -3.23 14.69
N ARG A 78 8.35 -4.08 15.59
CA ARG A 78 8.84 -5.45 15.78
C ARG A 78 8.67 -6.28 14.50
N ILE A 79 7.47 -6.28 13.91
CA ILE A 79 7.17 -7.04 12.68
C ILE A 79 8.02 -6.53 11.50
N SER A 80 8.18 -5.21 11.37
CA SER A 80 9.03 -4.61 10.33
C SER A 80 10.49 -5.07 10.45
N GLY A 81 11.01 -5.16 11.69
CA GLY A 81 12.35 -5.71 11.96
C GLY A 81 12.48 -7.18 11.56
N GLU A 82 11.44 -7.99 11.79
CA GLU A 82 11.40 -9.39 11.36
C GLU A 82 11.44 -9.52 9.84
N PHE A 83 10.64 -8.71 9.12
CA PHE A 83 10.67 -8.68 7.65
C PHE A 83 12.04 -8.27 7.12
N PHE A 84 12.64 -7.24 7.69
CA PHE A 84 13.95 -6.77 7.25
C PHE A 84 15.04 -7.82 7.51
N SER A 85 15.01 -8.48 8.68
CA SER A 85 15.95 -9.55 9.02
C SER A 85 15.84 -10.72 8.05
N PHE A 86 14.61 -11.11 7.67
CA PHE A 86 14.37 -12.16 6.70
C PHE A 86 14.94 -11.78 5.31
N LEU A 87 14.57 -10.61 4.79
CA LEU A 87 14.99 -10.17 3.46
C LEU A 87 16.49 -9.89 3.34
N LYS A 88 17.17 -9.48 4.42
CA LYS A 88 18.64 -9.31 4.45
C LYS A 88 19.39 -10.64 4.25
N GLY A 89 18.74 -11.76 4.60
CA GLY A 89 19.25 -13.11 4.36
C GLY A 89 19.24 -13.49 2.88
N GLU A 90 18.40 -12.85 2.06
CA GLU A 90 18.29 -13.11 0.64
C GLU A 90 19.25 -12.24 -0.19
N THR A 91 19.97 -12.85 -1.12
CA THR A 91 21.05 -12.24 -1.91
C THR A 91 20.60 -11.05 -2.76
N ALA A 92 19.35 -11.03 -3.21
CA ALA A 92 18.80 -10.02 -4.14
C ALA A 92 18.68 -8.61 -3.52
N LEU A 93 18.48 -8.50 -2.21
CA LEU A 93 18.31 -7.21 -1.52
C LEU A 93 19.64 -6.50 -1.22
N ARG A 94 20.79 -7.20 -1.36
CA ARG A 94 22.11 -6.67 -1.02
C ARG A 94 22.64 -5.67 -2.04
N GLU A 95 22.23 -5.81 -3.29
CA GLU A 95 22.86 -5.11 -4.43
C GLU A 95 21.99 -4.02 -5.05
N SER A 96 20.69 -3.96 -4.73
CA SER A 96 19.79 -3.00 -5.35
C SER A 96 18.74 -2.46 -4.38
N VAL A 97 18.39 -1.18 -4.61
CA VAL A 97 17.43 -0.33 -3.92
C VAL A 97 18.00 0.54 -2.81
N GLU A 98 17.67 1.82 -2.89
CA GLU A 98 17.88 2.81 -1.84
C GLU A 98 17.27 2.27 -0.53
N ARG A 99 18.11 1.76 0.38
CA ARG A 99 17.67 1.08 1.62
C ARG A 99 16.56 1.80 2.40
N LYS A 100 16.46 3.12 2.25
CA LYS A 100 15.43 3.96 2.86
C LYS A 100 14.02 3.61 2.37
N VAL A 101 13.84 3.41 1.06
CA VAL A 101 12.53 3.09 0.45
C VAL A 101 12.06 1.72 0.94
N ILE A 102 12.94 0.71 0.89
CA ILE A 102 12.68 -0.64 1.42
C ILE A 102 12.17 -0.56 2.88
N ILE A 103 12.86 0.20 3.73
CA ILE A 103 12.51 0.25 5.15
C ILE A 103 11.10 0.84 5.36
N ASN A 104 10.71 1.87 4.62
CA ASN A 104 9.36 2.44 4.75
C ASN A 104 8.28 1.47 4.27
N ASP A 105 8.49 0.81 3.13
CA ASP A 105 7.55 -0.19 2.61
C ASP A 105 7.37 -1.36 3.58
N LEU A 106 8.45 -1.84 4.20
CA LEU A 106 8.37 -2.90 5.21
C LEU A 106 7.61 -2.49 6.46
N LYS A 107 7.67 -1.20 6.85
CA LYS A 107 6.84 -0.69 7.95
C LYS A 107 5.36 -0.66 7.56
N ILE A 108 5.04 -0.30 6.33
CA ILE A 108 3.66 -0.34 5.80
C ILE A 108 3.15 -1.78 5.76
N PHE A 109 3.95 -2.74 5.27
CA PHE A 109 3.58 -4.17 5.30
C PHE A 109 3.38 -4.68 6.72
N ALA A 110 4.22 -4.22 7.67
CA ALA A 110 4.11 -4.60 9.07
C ALA A 110 2.79 -4.12 9.67
N GLN A 111 2.40 -2.89 9.37
CA GLN A 111 1.11 -2.31 9.73
C GLN A 111 -0.07 -3.12 9.16
N ILE A 112 -0.01 -3.48 7.88
CA ILE A 112 -1.03 -4.32 7.22
C ILE A 112 -1.15 -5.67 7.93
N LYS A 113 -0.02 -6.34 8.20
CA LYS A 113 0.01 -7.61 8.92
C LYS A 113 -0.52 -7.49 10.35
N ALA A 114 -0.08 -6.46 11.09
CA ALA A 114 -0.43 -6.28 12.50
C ALA A 114 -1.93 -6.07 12.70
N ARG A 115 -2.59 -5.37 11.77
CA ARG A 115 -4.04 -5.13 11.80
C ARG A 115 -4.85 -6.16 11.00
N GLY A 116 -4.20 -7.07 10.28
CA GLY A 116 -4.87 -8.05 9.43
C GLY A 116 -5.67 -7.43 8.29
N LEU A 117 -5.15 -6.37 7.66
CA LEU A 117 -5.85 -5.74 6.53
C LEU A 117 -5.82 -6.64 5.30
N ASP A 118 -6.86 -6.58 4.49
CA ASP A 118 -7.06 -7.50 3.36
C ASP A 118 -6.17 -7.16 2.17
N ALA A 119 -5.84 -5.89 1.98
CA ALA A 119 -5.18 -5.42 0.76
C ALA A 119 -4.30 -4.19 0.93
N PHE A 120 -3.42 -4.00 -0.05
CA PHE A 120 -2.55 -2.85 -0.28
C PHE A 120 -2.56 -2.48 -1.75
N ILE A 121 -2.56 -1.20 -2.08
CA ILE A 121 -2.54 -0.70 -3.47
C ILE A 121 -1.44 0.33 -3.68
N THR A 122 -0.63 0.15 -4.72
CA THR A 122 0.50 1.03 -5.07
C THR A 122 0.81 0.96 -6.57
N LYS A 123 1.65 1.89 -7.08
CA LYS A 123 2.27 1.83 -8.42
C LYS A 123 3.61 1.07 -8.40
N ASP A 124 4.20 0.78 -7.24
CA ASP A 124 5.53 0.20 -7.18
C ASP A 124 5.54 -1.32 -7.49
N ALA A 125 5.81 -1.64 -8.75
CA ALA A 125 5.98 -3.02 -9.21
C ALA A 125 7.31 -3.67 -8.77
N LYS A 126 8.32 -2.90 -8.35
CA LYS A 126 9.61 -3.44 -7.88
C LYS A 126 9.47 -3.99 -6.47
N ALA A 127 8.81 -3.23 -5.59
CA ALA A 127 8.48 -3.64 -4.22
C ALA A 127 7.74 -4.99 -4.18
N PHE A 128 6.86 -5.24 -5.17
CA PHE A 128 6.15 -6.51 -5.33
C PHE A 128 7.09 -7.72 -5.45
N LYS A 129 8.10 -7.64 -6.32
CA LYS A 129 9.01 -8.77 -6.61
C LYS A 129 10.09 -8.92 -5.54
N GLN A 130 10.59 -7.81 -5.01
CA GLN A 130 11.76 -7.82 -4.13
C GLN A 130 11.42 -8.01 -2.65
N MET A 131 10.20 -7.68 -2.24
CA MET A 131 9.81 -7.74 -0.83
C MET A 131 8.53 -8.55 -0.63
N TYR A 132 7.44 -8.19 -1.31
CA TYR A 132 6.15 -8.81 -1.07
C TYR A 132 6.15 -10.30 -1.44
N THR A 133 6.69 -10.67 -2.60
CA THR A 133 6.75 -12.08 -3.05
C THR A 133 7.56 -12.96 -2.10
N PRO A 134 8.82 -12.65 -1.74
CA PRO A 134 9.57 -13.44 -0.76
C PRO A 134 8.86 -13.56 0.60
N LEU A 135 8.31 -12.46 1.12
CA LEU A 135 7.59 -12.47 2.39
C LEU A 135 6.33 -13.33 2.33
N ARG A 136 5.56 -13.25 1.24
CA ARG A 136 4.34 -14.01 1.03
C ARG A 136 4.63 -15.50 0.91
N ASP A 137 5.61 -15.87 0.10
CA ASP A 137 5.96 -17.26 -0.18
C ASP A 137 6.51 -17.98 1.06
N ASN A 138 7.00 -17.22 2.05
CA ASN A 138 7.41 -17.70 3.36
C ASN A 138 6.32 -17.54 4.45
N GLY A 139 5.08 -17.24 4.07
CA GLY A 139 3.94 -17.11 5.00
C GLY A 139 4.05 -15.92 5.96
N MET A 140 4.94 -14.97 5.68
CA MET A 140 5.12 -13.79 6.54
C MET A 140 4.06 -12.73 6.26
N VAL A 141 3.45 -12.67 5.08
CA VAL A 141 2.32 -11.79 4.74
C VAL A 141 1.25 -12.56 3.97
N GLY A 142 -0.01 -12.10 4.05
CA GLY A 142 -1.16 -12.76 3.40
C GLY A 142 -2.22 -11.83 2.83
N PHE A 143 -1.94 -10.52 2.76
CA PHE A 143 -2.84 -9.53 2.16
C PHE A 143 -2.69 -9.50 0.63
N HIS A 144 -3.68 -8.97 -0.09
CA HIS A 144 -3.59 -8.77 -1.54
C HIS A 144 -2.77 -7.52 -1.89
N TYR A 145 -1.87 -7.65 -2.87
CA TYR A 145 -1.09 -6.54 -3.41
C TYR A 145 -1.64 -6.14 -4.78
N PHE A 146 -2.13 -4.92 -4.90
CA PHE A 146 -2.72 -4.39 -6.13
C PHE A 146 -1.81 -3.36 -6.79
N ASP A 147 -1.74 -3.43 -8.12
CA ASP A 147 -1.07 -2.46 -8.97
C ASP A 147 -2.11 -1.45 -9.48
N LEU A 148 -1.98 -0.18 -9.07
CA LEU A 148 -2.92 0.88 -9.45
C LEU A 148 -2.86 1.24 -10.94
N SER A 149 -1.82 0.81 -11.65
CA SER A 149 -1.73 1.02 -13.10
C SER A 149 -2.71 0.13 -13.87
N LEU A 150 -3.17 -0.96 -13.26
CA LEU A 150 -4.19 -1.82 -13.82
C LEU A 150 -5.58 -1.19 -13.63
N PRO A 151 -6.45 -1.18 -14.65
CA PRO A 151 -7.84 -0.73 -14.52
C PRO A 151 -8.64 -1.56 -13.50
N LEU A 152 -9.59 -0.93 -12.79
CA LEU A 152 -10.43 -1.59 -11.79
C LEU A 152 -11.14 -2.85 -12.32
N LYS A 153 -11.57 -2.86 -13.59
CA LYS A 153 -12.20 -4.03 -14.23
C LYS A 153 -11.35 -5.30 -14.17
N GLU A 154 -10.02 -5.16 -14.16
CA GLU A 154 -9.10 -6.30 -14.02
C GLU A 154 -9.12 -6.84 -12.59
N LEU A 155 -9.19 -5.94 -11.59
CA LEU A 155 -9.40 -6.32 -10.20
C LEU A 155 -10.72 -7.08 -10.01
N LEU A 156 -11.80 -6.64 -10.68
CA LEU A 156 -13.13 -7.25 -10.53
C LEU A 156 -13.27 -8.59 -11.28
N GLY A 157 -12.28 -8.97 -12.09
CA GLY A 157 -12.36 -10.17 -12.93
C GLY A 157 -13.42 -10.07 -14.02
N THR A 158 -13.89 -8.87 -14.33
CA THR A 158 -14.89 -8.61 -15.39
C THR A 158 -14.15 -8.40 -16.72
N LEU A 159 -13.77 -9.51 -17.35
CA LEU A 159 -13.34 -9.54 -18.74
C LEU A 159 -14.57 -9.83 -19.61
N PHE A 160 -15.13 -8.76 -20.18
CA PHE A 160 -16.27 -8.66 -21.11
C PHE A 160 -17.68 -8.95 -20.55
#